data_AF-A0ABD0TCL3-F1
#
_entry.id   AF-A0ABD0TCL3-F1
#
_cell.length_a   1.000
_cell.length_b   1.000
_cell.length_c   1.000
_cell.angle_alpha   90.00
_cell.angle_beta   90.00
_cell.angle_gamma   90.00
#
_symmetry.space_group_name_H-M   'P 1'
#
loop_
_entity.id
_entity.type
_entity.pdbx_description
1 polymer ?
#
loop_
_entity_poly.entity_id
_entity_poly.type
_entity_poly.pdbx_seq_one_letter_code
_entity_poly.pdbx_strand_id
1 'polypeptide(L)'
;MSVQTLLLDFSIDPARLGDESGQKSVFGQLETVLKEYIPSLILAADIKLDGGSLKLMTGKKGTSVSVRLFDRGLVTVNIEYYKEDNEEPLISFKKSKLLESSVRHELQTERLKLLPTIKRGYKFDVYLTSSDERLLEYDIDNVLFDEQSPFQRVQIVHSKTLGNMLVLDDLQNISEADLIYTETLMQRGKENYEGKEIVILGGGDGALLYELLKENPKFVWMLEIDELVMNACNKHLKSICGDVLERRKGTNYEIIVEDCMLTVNKFIKDKKKVDYIFGDLTDIPISDTACGELWEFMITILESAFKILKPDGKFMTHGNGATSPESLELYEQELAKLTPPVKFGKSKAFVPSFLEDWIFYQIAFEKPDNGDA
;
A
#
# COMPACT_ATOMS: atom_id res chain seq x y z
N MET A 1 -12.25 -19.95 3.57
CA MET A 1 -11.47 -20.96 2.84
C MET A 1 -10.30 -20.25 2.16
N SER A 2 -9.26 -20.97 1.73
CA SER A 2 -8.16 -20.41 0.93
C SER A 2 -7.37 -21.51 0.23
N VAL A 3 -6.71 -21.17 -0.87
CA VAL A 3 -5.61 -21.99 -1.41
C VAL A 3 -4.33 -21.61 -0.68
N GLN A 4 -3.69 -22.59 -0.07
CA GLN A 4 -2.41 -22.43 0.63
C GLN A 4 -1.29 -22.75 -0.33
N THR A 5 -0.45 -21.77 -0.65
CA THR A 5 0.72 -21.94 -1.54
C THR A 5 2.00 -21.83 -0.71
N LEU A 6 2.74 -22.93 -0.62
CA LEU A 6 4.08 -22.96 -0.02
C LEU A 6 5.12 -23.00 -1.12
N LEU A 7 6.13 -22.14 -0.98
CA LEU A 7 7.22 -21.98 -1.94
C LEU A 7 8.53 -22.31 -1.23
N LEU A 8 9.18 -23.36 -1.70
CA LEU A 8 10.45 -23.86 -1.17
C LEU A 8 11.47 -23.91 -2.30
N ASP A 9 12.54 -23.15 -2.13
CA ASP A 9 13.65 -23.09 -3.09
C ASP A 9 14.95 -23.51 -2.42
N PHE A 10 15.77 -24.29 -3.10
CA PHE A 10 17.08 -24.64 -2.60
C PHE A 10 18.09 -24.90 -3.71
N SER A 11 19.37 -24.69 -3.39
CA SER A 11 20.48 -25.04 -4.27
C SER A 11 21.21 -26.29 -3.78
N ILE A 12 21.66 -27.10 -4.73
CA ILE A 12 22.55 -28.24 -4.54
C ILE A 12 23.67 -28.17 -5.58
N ASP A 13 24.71 -29.00 -5.40
CA ASP A 13 25.79 -29.14 -6.39
C ASP A 13 25.21 -29.41 -7.79
N PRO A 14 25.47 -28.53 -8.79
CA PRO A 14 25.01 -28.70 -10.16
C PRO A 14 25.38 -30.06 -10.78
N ALA A 15 26.49 -30.68 -10.36
CA ALA A 15 26.88 -32.01 -10.84
C ALA A 15 25.82 -33.09 -10.53
N ARG A 16 24.97 -32.87 -9.51
CA ARG A 16 23.87 -33.78 -9.16
C ARG A 16 22.62 -33.61 -10.02
N LEU A 17 22.52 -32.54 -10.80
CA LEU A 17 21.38 -32.26 -11.70
C LEU A 17 21.76 -32.22 -13.19
N GLY A 18 23.05 -32.36 -13.51
CA GLY A 18 23.56 -32.23 -14.88
C GLY A 18 23.11 -33.32 -15.85
N ASP A 19 22.57 -34.44 -15.37
CA ASP A 19 22.00 -35.50 -16.20
C ASP A 19 20.70 -36.09 -15.64
N GLU A 20 20.05 -36.95 -16.43
CA GLU A 20 18.76 -37.56 -16.08
C GLU A 20 18.84 -38.50 -14.85
N SER A 21 19.98 -39.16 -14.65
CA SER A 21 20.19 -40.09 -13.53
C SER A 21 20.29 -39.32 -12.21
N GLY A 22 21.08 -38.25 -12.20
CA GLY A 22 21.21 -37.33 -11.08
C GLY A 22 19.86 -36.70 -10.72
N GLN A 23 19.13 -36.18 -11.71
CA GLN A 23 17.80 -35.61 -11.47
C GLN A 23 16.80 -36.63 -10.90
N LYS A 24 16.83 -37.89 -11.37
CA LYS A 24 15.99 -38.96 -10.80
C LYS A 24 16.36 -39.26 -9.35
N SER A 25 17.65 -39.30 -9.03
CA SER A 25 18.14 -39.53 -7.66
C SER A 25 17.71 -38.41 -6.71
N VAL A 26 17.96 -37.15 -7.09
CA VAL A 26 17.57 -35.97 -6.29
C VAL A 26 16.06 -35.91 -6.11
N PHE A 27 15.29 -36.15 -7.17
CA PHE A 27 13.83 -36.19 -7.05
C PHE A 27 13.35 -37.31 -6.13
N GLY A 28 13.92 -38.53 -6.22
CA GLY A 28 13.49 -39.65 -5.37
C GLY A 28 13.74 -39.39 -3.87
N GLN A 29 14.87 -38.74 -3.55
CA GLN A 29 15.16 -38.28 -2.19
C GLN A 29 14.15 -37.23 -1.72
N LEU A 30 13.90 -36.20 -2.55
CA LEU A 30 12.93 -35.15 -2.24
C LEU A 30 11.51 -35.70 -2.10
N GLU A 31 11.08 -36.59 -3.00
CA GLU A 31 9.79 -37.25 -2.97
C GLU A 31 9.59 -38.03 -1.66
N THR A 32 10.63 -38.72 -1.20
CA THR A 32 10.61 -39.44 0.08
C THR A 32 10.33 -38.49 1.23
N VAL A 33 11.07 -37.37 1.30
CA VAL A 33 10.85 -36.32 2.31
C VAL A 33 9.44 -35.75 2.22
N LEU A 34 8.98 -35.35 1.02
CA LEU A 34 7.66 -34.76 0.82
C LEU A 34 6.52 -35.71 1.25
N LYS A 35 6.67 -37.02 1.03
CA LYS A 35 5.69 -38.04 1.45
C LYS A 35 5.59 -38.20 2.97
N GLU A 36 6.60 -37.82 3.75
CA GLU A 36 6.47 -37.80 5.21
C GLU A 36 5.46 -36.74 5.68
N TYR A 37 5.38 -35.62 4.96
CA TYR A 37 4.47 -34.51 5.27
C TYR A 37 3.14 -34.61 4.54
N ILE A 38 3.14 -35.22 3.34
CA ILE A 38 1.96 -35.41 2.50
C ILE A 38 1.92 -36.88 2.01
N PRO A 39 1.49 -37.84 2.85
CA PRO A 39 1.59 -39.28 2.54
C PRO A 39 0.81 -39.74 1.31
N SER A 40 -0.18 -38.95 0.86
CA SER A 40 -0.99 -39.29 -0.30
C SER A 40 -0.36 -38.90 -1.64
N LEU A 41 0.84 -38.33 -1.67
CA LEU A 41 1.45 -37.87 -2.92
C LEU A 41 1.74 -39.02 -3.87
N ILE A 42 1.35 -38.84 -5.13
CA ILE A 42 1.67 -39.70 -6.25
C ILE A 42 2.27 -38.87 -7.38
N LEU A 43 3.29 -39.39 -8.06
CA LEU A 43 3.82 -38.77 -9.27
C LEU A 43 2.79 -38.88 -10.40
N ALA A 44 2.35 -37.74 -10.91
CA ALA A 44 1.34 -37.65 -11.97
C ALA A 44 1.98 -37.40 -13.35
N ALA A 45 3.04 -36.60 -13.42
CA ALA A 45 3.78 -36.36 -14.65
C ALA A 45 5.26 -36.13 -14.40
N ASP A 46 6.07 -36.58 -15.35
CA ASP A 46 7.50 -36.30 -15.46
C ASP A 46 7.77 -35.69 -16.84
N ILE A 47 8.14 -34.41 -16.85
CA ILE A 47 8.25 -33.61 -18.06
C ILE A 47 9.70 -33.14 -18.19
N LYS A 48 10.35 -33.52 -19.30
CA LYS A 48 11.65 -32.98 -19.67
C LYS A 48 11.46 -31.59 -20.27
N LEU A 49 12.25 -30.63 -19.80
CA LEU A 49 12.22 -29.25 -20.29
C LEU A 49 13.64 -28.84 -20.66
N ASP A 50 13.76 -27.73 -21.40
CA ASP A 50 15.06 -27.11 -21.53
C ASP A 50 15.59 -26.68 -20.15
N GLY A 51 16.90 -26.84 -19.93
CA GLY A 51 17.54 -26.55 -18.64
C GLY A 51 17.11 -27.45 -17.46
N GLY A 52 16.53 -28.64 -17.68
CA GLY A 52 16.29 -29.63 -16.61
C GLY A 52 14.99 -30.44 -16.73
N SER A 53 14.26 -30.64 -15.63
CA SER A 53 12.95 -31.33 -15.64
C SER A 53 11.92 -30.72 -14.69
N LEU A 54 10.65 -31.05 -14.91
CA LEU A 54 9.51 -30.69 -14.07
C LEU A 54 8.77 -31.97 -13.67
N LYS A 55 8.58 -32.17 -12.37
CA LYS A 55 7.80 -33.28 -11.81
C LYS A 55 6.52 -32.70 -11.22
N LEU A 56 5.39 -33.28 -11.59
CA LEU A 56 4.09 -32.92 -11.05
C LEU A 56 3.58 -34.08 -10.22
N MET A 57 3.25 -33.80 -8.97
CA MET A 57 2.66 -34.76 -8.04
C MET A 57 1.28 -34.30 -7.61
N THR A 58 0.39 -35.24 -7.33
CA THR A 58 -0.96 -34.96 -6.83
C THR A 58 -1.21 -35.73 -5.54
N GLY A 59 -2.11 -35.22 -4.70
CA GLY A 59 -2.49 -35.84 -3.43
C GLY A 59 -3.96 -35.62 -3.09
N LYS A 60 -4.38 -36.14 -1.93
CA LYS A 60 -5.72 -35.90 -1.39
C LYS A 60 -5.94 -34.41 -1.09
N LYS A 61 -7.21 -34.01 -0.87
CA LYS A 61 -7.62 -32.63 -0.61
C LYS A 61 -7.25 -31.64 -1.72
N GLY A 62 -7.20 -32.12 -2.97
CA GLY A 62 -6.81 -31.30 -4.12
C GLY A 62 -5.37 -30.80 -4.05
N THR A 63 -4.49 -31.50 -3.31
CA THR A 63 -3.08 -31.12 -3.20
C THR A 63 -2.38 -31.33 -4.53
N SER A 64 -1.65 -30.31 -5.00
CA SER A 64 -0.72 -30.39 -6.11
C SER A 64 0.69 -30.00 -5.63
N VAL A 65 1.70 -30.67 -6.16
CA VAL A 65 3.10 -30.31 -5.92
C VAL A 65 3.82 -30.26 -7.26
N SER A 66 4.46 -29.14 -7.55
CA SER A 66 5.35 -29.02 -8.70
C SER A 66 6.79 -28.90 -8.24
N VAL A 67 7.65 -29.83 -8.67
CA VAL A 67 9.09 -29.81 -8.42
C VAL A 67 9.80 -29.48 -9.74
N ARG A 68 10.43 -28.31 -9.82
CA ARG A 68 11.27 -27.92 -10.95
C ARG A 68 12.72 -28.16 -10.58
N LEU A 69 13.39 -29.03 -11.32
CA LEU A 69 14.83 -29.26 -11.20
C LEU A 69 15.52 -28.53 -12.36
N PHE A 70 16.28 -27.48 -12.06
CA PHE A 70 17.14 -26.82 -13.03
C PHE A 70 18.52 -27.48 -13.02
N ASP A 71 19.05 -27.81 -14.20
CA ASP A 71 20.34 -28.49 -14.36
C ASP A 71 21.56 -27.69 -13.85
N ARG A 72 21.35 -26.42 -13.50
CA ARG A 72 22.34 -25.52 -12.90
C ARG A 72 22.34 -25.51 -11.37
N GLY A 73 21.75 -26.52 -10.72
CA GLY A 73 21.81 -26.69 -9.26
C GLY A 73 20.66 -26.08 -8.47
N LEU A 74 19.67 -25.43 -9.12
CA LEU A 74 18.50 -24.88 -8.44
C LEU A 74 17.33 -25.87 -8.48
N VAL A 75 16.65 -26.07 -7.35
CA VAL A 75 15.39 -26.80 -7.27
C VAL A 75 14.34 -25.91 -6.64
N THR A 76 13.17 -25.81 -7.27
CA THR A 76 12.01 -25.10 -6.72
C THR A 76 10.85 -26.07 -6.52
N VAL A 77 10.14 -25.91 -5.41
CA VAL A 77 9.02 -26.76 -5.01
C VAL A 77 7.85 -25.88 -4.63
N ASN A 78 6.76 -26.00 -5.39
CA ASN A 78 5.49 -25.35 -5.07
C ASN A 78 4.53 -26.42 -4.56
N ILE A 79 3.99 -26.21 -3.37
CA ILE A 79 2.96 -27.07 -2.78
C ILE A 79 1.69 -26.22 -2.68
N GLU A 80 0.64 -26.64 -3.36
CA GLU A 80 -0.67 -25.99 -3.30
C GLU A 80 -1.72 -26.97 -2.78
N TYR A 81 -2.56 -26.52 -1.87
CA TYR A 81 -3.71 -27.30 -1.41
C TYR A 81 -4.82 -26.38 -0.95
N TYR A 82 -6.04 -26.90 -1.03
CA TYR A 82 -7.22 -26.20 -0.55
C TYR A 82 -7.39 -26.43 0.95
N LYS A 83 -7.60 -25.32 1.70
CA LYS A 83 -7.80 -25.32 3.14
C LYS A 83 -9.13 -24.64 3.49
N GLU A 84 -10.01 -25.38 4.14
CA GLU A 84 -11.23 -24.85 4.73
C GLU A 84 -10.93 -23.99 5.97
N ASP A 85 -11.84 -23.08 6.35
CA ASP A 85 -11.60 -22.16 7.47
C ASP A 85 -11.37 -22.88 8.80
N ASN A 86 -12.16 -23.94 9.04
CA ASN A 86 -12.15 -24.71 10.28
C ASN A 86 -11.14 -25.87 10.27
N GLU A 87 -10.35 -26.02 9.20
CA GLU A 87 -9.31 -27.05 9.11
C GLU A 87 -7.95 -26.51 9.56
N GLU A 88 -7.15 -27.36 10.19
CA GLU A 88 -5.73 -27.09 10.39
C GLU A 88 -4.97 -27.16 9.05
N PRO A 89 -3.94 -26.32 8.85
CA PRO A 89 -3.11 -26.41 7.65
C PRO A 89 -2.42 -27.77 7.55
N LEU A 90 -2.38 -28.33 6.34
CA LEU A 90 -1.71 -29.60 6.06
C LEU A 90 -0.24 -29.56 6.52
N ILE A 91 0.42 -28.45 6.16
CA ILE A 91 1.76 -28.08 6.61
C ILE A 91 1.64 -26.82 7.47
N SER A 92 1.57 -27.01 8.79
CA SER A 92 1.63 -25.89 9.74
C SER A 92 3.02 -25.24 9.77
N PHE A 93 3.13 -24.04 10.36
CA PHE A 93 4.41 -23.35 10.52
C PHE A 93 5.48 -24.23 11.19
N LYS A 94 5.11 -25.00 12.21
CA LYS A 94 6.05 -25.93 12.86
C LYS A 94 6.49 -27.05 11.93
N LYS A 95 5.54 -27.65 11.18
CA LYS A 95 5.85 -28.70 10.19
C LYS A 95 6.70 -28.16 9.03
N SER A 96 6.47 -26.91 8.63
CA SER A 96 7.21 -26.28 7.54
C SER A 96 8.70 -26.12 7.89
N LYS A 97 9.02 -25.80 9.15
CA LYS A 97 10.41 -25.78 9.64
C LYS A 97 11.07 -27.16 9.72
N LEU A 98 10.32 -28.19 10.07
CA LEU A 98 10.81 -29.57 10.03
C LEU A 98 11.06 -30.03 8.58
N LEU A 99 10.16 -29.70 7.65
CA LEU A 99 10.32 -29.97 6.22
C LEU A 99 11.60 -29.32 5.69
N GLU A 100 11.81 -28.03 5.98
CA GLU A 100 13.03 -27.29 5.63
C GLU A 100 14.29 -27.99 6.17
N SER A 101 14.28 -28.47 7.42
CA SER A 101 15.41 -29.19 8.01
C SER A 101 15.65 -30.56 7.36
N SER A 102 14.58 -31.28 7.02
CA SER A 102 14.64 -32.61 6.41
C SER A 102 15.20 -32.54 4.99
N VAL A 103 14.74 -31.55 4.20
CA VAL A 103 15.26 -31.30 2.85
C VAL A 103 16.73 -30.91 2.89
N ARG A 104 17.12 -30.04 3.83
CA ARG A 104 18.52 -29.63 4.01
C ARG A 104 19.42 -30.82 4.30
N HIS A 105 18.98 -31.72 5.18
CA HIS A 105 19.75 -32.90 5.58
C HIS A 105 19.87 -33.92 4.44
N GLU A 106 18.74 -34.33 3.87
CA GLU A 106 18.68 -35.40 2.88
C GLU A 106 19.34 -35.00 1.55
N LEU A 107 19.14 -33.74 1.12
CA LEU A 107 19.67 -33.25 -0.15
C LEU A 107 20.98 -32.49 -0.02
N GLN A 108 21.53 -32.34 1.19
CA GLN A 108 22.81 -31.64 1.42
C GLN A 108 22.84 -30.26 0.74
N THR A 109 21.79 -29.45 0.97
CA THR A 109 21.59 -28.18 0.28
C THR A 109 22.61 -27.12 0.70
N GLU A 110 23.08 -26.31 -0.24
CA GLU A 110 23.97 -25.17 0.04
C GLU A 110 23.17 -23.98 0.60
N ARG A 111 22.08 -23.62 -0.08
CA ARG A 111 21.12 -22.60 0.34
C ARG A 111 19.72 -23.18 0.27
N LEU A 112 18.87 -22.86 1.24
CA LEU A 112 17.46 -23.22 1.24
C LEU A 112 16.64 -22.04 1.78
N LYS A 113 15.53 -21.74 1.12
CA LYS A 113 14.55 -20.74 1.55
C LYS A 113 13.14 -21.32 1.43
N LEU A 114 12.42 -21.32 2.55
CA LEU A 114 10.98 -21.54 2.59
C LEU A 114 10.29 -20.21 2.89
N LEU A 115 9.43 -19.75 1.98
CA LEU A 115 8.64 -18.53 2.19
C LEU A 115 7.47 -18.80 3.15
N PRO A 116 6.97 -17.76 3.86
CA PRO A 116 5.65 -17.83 4.49
C PRO A 116 4.58 -18.31 3.50
N THR A 117 3.59 -19.04 4.01
CA THR A 117 2.53 -19.58 3.16
C THR A 117 1.64 -18.47 2.63
N ILE A 118 1.53 -18.35 1.32
CA ILE A 118 0.66 -17.39 0.65
C ILE A 118 -0.77 -17.94 0.63
N LYS A 119 -1.73 -17.15 1.10
CA LYS A 119 -3.15 -17.52 1.21
C LYS A 119 -3.94 -16.92 0.04
N ARG A 120 -4.07 -17.67 -1.05
CA ARG A 120 -4.74 -17.20 -2.27
C ARG A 120 -6.25 -17.42 -2.17
N GLY A 121 -7.04 -16.41 -2.55
CA GLY A 121 -8.51 -16.46 -2.45
C GLY A 121 -8.99 -16.59 -1.00
N TYR A 122 -8.22 -16.04 -0.05
CA TYR A 122 -8.64 -15.99 1.34
C TYR A 122 -9.82 -15.04 1.51
N LYS A 123 -10.60 -15.23 2.59
CA LYS A 123 -11.78 -14.40 2.87
C LYS A 123 -11.41 -12.94 3.09
N PHE A 124 -10.21 -12.69 3.60
CA PHE A 124 -9.65 -11.36 3.77
C PHE A 124 -8.51 -11.21 2.77
N ASP A 125 -8.48 -10.08 2.06
CA ASP A 125 -7.25 -9.72 1.39
C ASP A 125 -6.27 -9.22 2.45
N VAL A 126 -5.16 -9.94 2.59
CA VAL A 126 -4.11 -9.66 3.56
C VAL A 126 -2.84 -9.18 2.84
N TYR A 127 -2.88 -9.09 1.52
CA TYR A 127 -1.73 -8.78 0.68
C TYR A 127 -1.96 -7.47 -0.04
N LEU A 128 -1.26 -6.41 0.37
CA LEU A 128 -1.24 -5.14 -0.37
C LEU A 128 0.16 -4.90 -0.93
N THR A 129 0.30 -3.85 -1.74
CA THR A 129 1.57 -3.45 -2.35
C THR A 129 2.10 -2.17 -1.72
N SER A 130 3.41 -2.09 -1.53
CA SER A 130 4.08 -0.81 -1.25
C SER A 130 4.14 0.06 -2.50
N SER A 131 4.56 1.32 -2.33
CA SER A 131 4.77 2.25 -3.45
C SER A 131 5.84 1.81 -4.45
N ASP A 132 6.74 0.91 -4.06
CA ASP A 132 7.76 0.28 -4.92
C ASP A 132 7.43 -1.17 -5.27
N GLU A 133 6.14 -1.52 -5.28
CA GLU A 133 5.59 -2.80 -5.73
C GLU A 133 6.04 -4.03 -4.92
N ARG A 134 6.50 -3.85 -3.68
CA ARG A 134 6.82 -4.97 -2.79
C ARG A 134 5.53 -5.58 -2.25
N LEU A 135 5.51 -6.91 -2.15
CA LEU A 135 4.42 -7.64 -1.49
C LEU A 135 4.48 -7.41 0.04
N LEU A 136 3.41 -6.85 0.59
CA LEU A 136 3.21 -6.63 2.03
C LEU A 136 2.13 -7.60 2.54
N GLU A 137 2.43 -8.37 3.59
CA GLU A 137 1.43 -9.20 4.28
C GLU A 137 1.03 -8.52 5.61
N TYR A 138 -0.26 -8.24 5.76
CA TYR A 138 -0.85 -7.65 6.95
C TYR A 138 -1.49 -8.71 7.86
N ASP A 139 -1.61 -8.41 9.14
CA ASP A 139 -2.30 -9.24 10.13
C ASP A 139 -3.82 -8.94 10.19
N ILE A 140 -4.44 -8.75 9.02
CA ILE A 140 -5.87 -8.51 8.87
C ILE A 140 -6.65 -9.76 9.27
N ASP A 141 -7.65 -9.57 10.13
CA ASP A 141 -8.50 -10.65 10.63
C ASP A 141 -10.00 -10.41 10.48
N ASN A 142 -10.39 -9.26 9.91
CA ASN A 142 -11.78 -8.96 9.59
C ASN A 142 -11.92 -7.93 8.46
N VAL A 143 -13.02 -8.03 7.72
CA VAL A 143 -13.50 -7.00 6.77
C VAL A 143 -14.76 -6.41 7.38
N LEU A 144 -14.69 -5.15 7.77
CA LEU A 144 -15.76 -4.42 8.45
C LEU A 144 -16.71 -3.74 7.46
N PHE A 145 -16.20 -3.37 6.30
CA PHE A 145 -16.90 -2.73 5.20
C PHE A 145 -16.20 -3.05 3.88
N ASP A 146 -16.96 -3.30 2.81
CA ASP A 146 -16.44 -3.55 1.45
C ASP A 146 -17.56 -3.28 0.44
N GLU A 147 -17.53 -2.11 -0.18
CA GLU A 147 -18.52 -1.69 -1.18
C GLU A 147 -17.85 -0.91 -2.31
N GLN A 148 -18.45 -0.96 -3.50
CA GLN A 148 -18.02 -0.19 -4.67
C GLN A 148 -18.82 1.11 -4.73
N SER A 149 -18.14 2.26 -4.67
CA SER A 149 -18.73 3.57 -4.96
C SER A 149 -18.70 3.85 -6.48
N PRO A 150 -19.34 4.92 -6.96
CA PRO A 150 -19.17 5.38 -8.34
C PRO A 150 -17.73 5.75 -8.73
N PHE A 151 -16.83 5.90 -7.74
CA PHE A 151 -15.46 6.37 -7.92
C PHE A 151 -14.43 5.27 -7.71
N GLN A 152 -14.59 4.46 -6.65
CA GLN A 152 -13.59 3.49 -6.20
C GLN A 152 -14.19 2.41 -5.30
N ARG A 153 -13.48 1.30 -5.13
CA ARG A 153 -13.79 0.30 -4.11
C ARG A 153 -13.35 0.84 -2.76
N VAL A 154 -14.25 0.82 -1.78
CA VAL A 154 -14.04 1.33 -0.43
C VAL A 154 -14.08 0.16 0.54
N GLN A 155 -12.98 -0.09 1.22
CA GLN A 155 -12.88 -1.13 2.23
C GLN A 155 -12.45 -0.56 3.58
N ILE A 156 -13.04 -1.11 4.64
CA ILE A 156 -12.50 -1.00 6.00
C ILE A 156 -12.14 -2.40 6.49
N VAL A 157 -10.87 -2.61 6.78
CA VAL A 157 -10.35 -3.88 7.32
C VAL A 157 -9.84 -3.69 8.75
N HIS A 158 -9.89 -4.73 9.57
CA HIS A 158 -9.29 -4.72 10.90
C HIS A 158 -7.96 -5.46 10.88
N SER A 159 -6.89 -4.76 11.27
CA SER A 159 -5.56 -5.30 11.57
C SER A 159 -5.36 -5.35 13.08
N LYS A 160 -4.76 -6.43 13.58
CA LYS A 160 -4.52 -6.60 15.03
C LYS A 160 -3.51 -5.61 15.57
N THR A 161 -2.55 -5.16 14.75
CA THR A 161 -1.47 -4.25 15.16
C THR A 161 -1.70 -2.81 14.75
N LEU A 162 -2.49 -2.56 13.70
CA LEU A 162 -2.72 -1.23 13.15
C LEU A 162 -4.11 -0.67 13.49
N GLY A 163 -5.03 -1.51 13.99
CA GLY A 163 -6.42 -1.15 14.21
C GLY A 163 -7.22 -1.23 12.91
N ASN A 164 -8.27 -0.41 12.80
CA ASN A 164 -9.02 -0.32 11.55
C ASN A 164 -8.24 0.47 10.49
N MET A 165 -8.25 -0.02 9.26
CA MET A 165 -7.57 0.56 8.10
C MET A 165 -8.58 0.88 7.00
N LEU A 166 -8.46 2.07 6.41
CA LEU A 166 -9.08 2.42 5.14
C LEU A 166 -8.21 1.92 3.99
N VAL A 167 -8.84 1.16 3.09
CA VAL A 167 -8.23 0.68 1.85
C VAL A 167 -9.12 1.10 0.69
N LEU A 168 -8.55 1.79 -0.29
CA LEU A 168 -9.23 2.27 -1.49
C LEU A 168 -8.58 1.62 -2.73
N ASP A 169 -9.38 0.94 -3.57
CA ASP A 169 -8.88 0.20 -4.74
C ASP A 169 -7.63 -0.65 -4.45
N ASP A 170 -7.69 -1.39 -3.33
CA ASP A 170 -6.63 -2.27 -2.83
C ASP A 170 -5.30 -1.55 -2.43
N LEU A 171 -5.35 -0.22 -2.21
CA LEU A 171 -4.26 0.59 -1.66
C LEU A 171 -4.59 1.06 -0.24
N GLN A 172 -3.63 0.94 0.67
CA GLN A 172 -3.75 1.47 2.03
C GLN A 172 -3.72 3.00 2.02
N ASN A 173 -4.72 3.64 2.65
CA ASN A 173 -4.80 5.10 2.74
C ASN A 173 -4.49 5.63 4.15
N ILE A 174 -5.10 5.04 5.18
CA ILE A 174 -4.86 5.44 6.58
C ILE A 174 -5.33 4.35 7.53
N SER A 175 -4.71 4.28 8.71
CA SER A 175 -5.09 3.43 9.83
C SER A 175 -5.26 4.22 11.11
N GLU A 176 -5.93 3.64 12.11
CA GLU A 176 -6.00 4.19 13.47
C GLU A 176 -4.60 4.38 14.11
N ALA A 177 -3.58 3.67 13.63
CA ALA A 177 -2.19 3.80 14.05
C ALA A 177 -1.42 4.96 13.39
N ASP A 178 -1.99 5.62 12.38
CA ASP A 178 -1.26 6.54 11.49
C ASP A 178 -1.40 8.02 11.85
N LEU A 179 -1.56 8.37 13.13
CA LEU A 179 -1.54 9.77 13.55
C LEU A 179 -0.28 10.51 13.05
N ILE A 180 0.85 9.78 12.93
CA ILE A 180 2.09 10.32 12.38
C ILE A 180 1.97 10.81 10.93
N TYR A 181 1.12 10.18 10.09
CA TYR A 181 0.82 10.66 8.74
C TYR A 181 0.19 12.06 8.83
N THR A 182 -0.89 12.18 9.60
CA THR A 182 -1.64 13.43 9.74
C THR A 182 -0.78 14.53 10.35
N GLU A 183 -0.03 14.23 11.43
CA GLU A 183 0.84 15.19 12.10
C GLU A 183 1.99 15.67 11.21
N THR A 184 2.54 14.79 10.36
CA THR A 184 3.60 15.15 9.42
C THR A 184 3.06 15.98 8.26
N LEU A 185 1.90 15.62 7.70
CA LEU A 185 1.23 16.38 6.65
C LEU A 185 0.89 17.80 7.11
N MET A 186 0.37 17.96 8.33
CA MET A 186 0.08 19.26 8.94
C MET A 186 1.28 19.94 9.58
N GLN A 187 2.49 19.37 9.48
CA GLN A 187 3.70 19.91 10.13
C GLN A 187 3.45 20.36 11.58
N ARG A 188 2.82 19.47 12.37
CA ARG A 188 2.42 19.76 13.75
C ARG A 188 3.58 20.33 14.56
N GLY A 189 3.30 21.41 15.31
CA GLY A 189 4.28 22.10 16.13
C GLY A 189 5.27 23.01 15.36
N LYS A 190 5.22 23.04 14.02
CA LYS A 190 6.01 23.96 13.19
C LYS A 190 5.13 25.04 12.53
N GLU A 191 3.93 24.67 12.11
CA GLU A 191 2.93 25.60 11.56
C GLU A 191 1.92 26.02 12.64
N ASN A 192 1.33 27.22 12.48
CA ASN A 192 0.28 27.72 13.36
C ASN A 192 -1.02 27.94 12.58
N TYR A 193 -2.05 27.16 12.93
CA TYR A 193 -3.36 27.19 12.29
C TYR A 193 -4.38 28.08 12.99
N GLU A 194 -4.03 28.70 14.12
CA GLU A 194 -4.93 29.58 14.86
C GLU A 194 -5.42 30.74 13.99
N GLY A 195 -6.74 30.88 13.86
CA GLY A 195 -7.36 31.95 13.08
C GLY A 195 -7.15 31.85 11.56
N LYS A 196 -6.68 30.72 11.04
CA LYS A 196 -6.42 30.51 9.61
C LYS A 196 -7.64 30.00 8.84
N GLU A 197 -7.75 30.41 7.59
CA GLU A 197 -8.68 29.84 6.61
C GLU A 197 -7.97 28.75 5.81
N ILE A 198 -8.55 27.55 5.79
CA ILE A 198 -7.90 26.32 5.29
C ILE A 198 -8.82 25.61 4.31
N VAL A 199 -8.27 25.07 3.23
CA VAL A 199 -8.97 24.14 2.32
C VAL A 199 -8.29 22.78 2.36
N ILE A 200 -9.06 21.71 2.45
CA ILE A 200 -8.61 20.32 2.29
C ILE A 200 -9.25 19.81 0.99
N LEU A 201 -8.43 19.33 0.07
CA LEU A 201 -8.85 18.65 -1.16
C LEU A 201 -8.75 17.14 -0.90
N GLY A 202 -9.88 16.44 -0.88
CA GLY A 202 -9.97 15.06 -0.41
C GLY A 202 -10.08 14.96 1.12
N GLY A 203 -9.33 14.03 1.71
CA GLY A 203 -9.33 13.77 3.16
C GLY A 203 -10.62 13.11 3.67
N GLY A 204 -11.23 12.24 2.87
CA GLY A 204 -12.50 11.57 3.17
C GLY A 204 -12.50 10.72 4.45
N ASP A 205 -11.34 10.34 4.97
CA ASP A 205 -11.18 9.71 6.28
C ASP A 205 -11.45 10.66 7.45
N GLY A 206 -11.29 11.97 7.24
CA GLY A 206 -11.59 13.04 8.20
C GLY A 206 -10.54 13.26 9.29
N ALA A 207 -9.42 12.52 9.31
CA ALA A 207 -8.40 12.65 10.36
C ALA A 207 -7.71 14.02 10.32
N LEU A 208 -7.33 14.49 9.12
CA LEU A 208 -6.72 15.81 8.97
C LEU A 208 -7.66 16.93 9.43
N LEU A 209 -8.94 16.88 9.04
CA LEU A 209 -9.94 17.84 9.51
C LEU A 209 -10.06 17.80 11.05
N TYR A 210 -10.15 16.60 11.62
CA TYR A 210 -10.28 16.42 13.07
C TYR A 210 -9.08 16.97 13.84
N GLU A 211 -7.86 16.75 13.38
CA GLU A 211 -6.65 17.28 14.01
C GLU A 211 -6.49 18.80 13.80
N LEU A 212 -6.80 19.33 12.61
CA LEU A 212 -6.74 20.78 12.35
C LEU A 212 -7.71 21.55 13.24
N LEU A 213 -8.90 21.02 13.52
CA LEU A 213 -9.88 21.70 14.39
C LEU A 213 -9.39 21.90 15.84
N LYS A 214 -8.43 21.09 16.31
CA LYS A 214 -7.81 21.24 17.64
C LYS A 214 -6.87 22.45 17.72
N GLU A 215 -6.43 22.98 16.58
CA GLU A 215 -5.52 24.12 16.45
C GLU A 215 -6.27 25.46 16.26
N ASN A 216 -7.57 25.50 16.58
CA ASN A 216 -8.43 26.71 16.53
C ASN A 216 -8.41 27.49 15.19
N PRO A 217 -8.60 26.85 14.03
CA PRO A 217 -8.67 27.55 12.76
C PRO A 217 -9.90 28.44 12.70
N LYS A 218 -9.82 29.51 11.90
CA LYS A 218 -10.96 30.39 11.62
C LYS A 218 -12.03 29.63 10.85
N PHE A 219 -11.63 28.91 9.80
CA PHE A 219 -12.55 28.07 9.03
C PHE A 219 -11.79 27.02 8.20
N VAL A 220 -12.33 25.79 8.15
CA VAL A 220 -11.83 24.71 7.29
C VAL A 220 -12.91 24.27 6.29
N TRP A 221 -12.62 24.33 4.99
CA TRP A 221 -13.44 23.68 3.96
C TRP A 221 -12.79 22.35 3.59
N MET A 222 -13.50 21.25 3.74
CA MET A 222 -13.06 19.94 3.26
C MET A 222 -13.89 19.55 2.03
N LEU A 223 -13.24 19.23 0.92
CA LEU A 223 -13.88 18.96 -0.37
C LEU A 223 -13.66 17.50 -0.73
N GLU A 224 -14.68 16.67 -0.51
CA GLU A 224 -14.62 15.22 -0.74
C GLU A 224 -15.67 14.82 -1.76
N ILE A 225 -15.30 14.02 -2.75
CA ILE A 225 -16.21 13.59 -3.83
C ILE A 225 -17.02 12.36 -3.42
N ASP A 226 -16.46 11.50 -2.57
CA ASP A 226 -17.00 10.18 -2.26
C ASP A 226 -17.67 10.13 -0.88
N GLU A 227 -18.99 10.22 -0.88
CA GLU A 227 -19.80 10.10 0.34
C GLU A 227 -19.66 8.72 1.00
N LEU A 228 -19.37 7.67 0.22
CA LEU A 228 -19.24 6.31 0.75
C LEU A 228 -18.00 6.18 1.62
N VAL A 229 -16.86 6.73 1.18
CA VAL A 229 -15.61 6.79 1.97
C VAL A 229 -15.89 7.43 3.33
N MET A 230 -16.53 8.59 3.32
CA MET A 230 -16.79 9.29 4.58
C MET A 230 -17.77 8.56 5.49
N ASN A 231 -18.78 7.90 4.94
CA ASN A 231 -19.75 7.13 5.73
C ASN A 231 -19.09 5.90 6.36
N ALA A 232 -18.23 5.20 5.62
CA ALA A 232 -17.45 4.08 6.13
C ALA A 232 -16.49 4.53 7.24
N CYS A 233 -15.74 5.62 7.01
CA CYS A 233 -14.79 6.17 7.97
C CYS A 233 -15.49 6.70 9.23
N ASN A 234 -16.61 7.40 9.11
CA ASN A 234 -17.39 7.86 10.27
C ASN A 234 -17.82 6.71 11.19
N LYS A 235 -18.16 5.56 10.59
CA LYS A 235 -18.64 4.39 11.33
C LYS A 235 -17.50 3.58 11.94
N HIS A 236 -16.37 3.46 11.24
CA HIS A 236 -15.32 2.50 11.59
C HIS A 236 -13.98 3.12 12.00
N LEU A 237 -13.73 4.40 11.73
CA LEU A 237 -12.49 5.13 12.03
C LEU A 237 -12.73 6.31 12.98
N LYS A 238 -13.72 6.17 13.87
CA LYS A 238 -14.14 7.26 14.78
C LYS A 238 -13.04 7.74 15.73
N SER A 239 -12.02 6.91 15.99
CA SER A 239 -10.86 7.26 16.81
C SER A 239 -9.98 8.35 16.18
N ILE A 240 -9.92 8.42 14.84
CA ILE A 240 -9.10 9.40 14.12
C ILE A 240 -9.93 10.56 13.54
N CYS A 241 -11.23 10.37 13.28
CA CYS A 241 -12.07 11.44 12.71
C CYS A 241 -13.09 12.04 13.70
N GLY A 242 -13.24 11.48 14.90
CA GLY A 242 -14.16 11.98 15.91
C GLY A 242 -15.61 12.02 15.40
N ASP A 243 -16.27 13.17 15.46
CA ASP A 243 -17.65 13.36 14.99
C ASP A 243 -17.76 14.28 13.76
N VAL A 244 -16.63 14.64 13.13
CA VAL A 244 -16.62 15.67 12.08
C VAL A 244 -17.36 15.21 10.84
N LEU A 245 -17.21 13.93 10.49
CA LEU A 245 -17.87 13.28 9.37
C LEU A 245 -19.36 13.07 9.63
N GLU A 246 -19.76 12.72 10.85
CA GLU A 246 -21.18 12.61 11.23
C GLU A 246 -21.91 13.96 11.08
N ARG A 247 -21.30 15.04 11.61
CA ARG A 247 -21.92 16.37 11.62
C ARG A 247 -21.89 17.05 10.26
N ARG A 248 -20.87 16.79 9.43
CA ARG A 248 -20.57 17.45 8.14
C ARG A 248 -20.30 18.96 8.20
N LYS A 249 -20.82 19.66 9.21
CA LYS A 249 -20.69 21.10 9.38
C LYS A 249 -20.64 21.48 10.86
N GLY A 250 -19.77 22.43 11.18
CA GLY A 250 -19.64 22.99 12.51
C GLY A 250 -19.53 24.51 12.49
N THR A 251 -19.13 25.07 13.63
CA THR A 251 -18.94 26.53 13.78
C THR A 251 -17.79 27.08 12.95
N ASN A 252 -16.77 26.28 12.71
CA ASN A 252 -15.52 26.66 12.03
C ASN A 252 -15.10 25.64 10.96
N TYR A 253 -16.04 24.84 10.43
CA TYR A 253 -15.78 24.00 9.27
C TYR A 253 -17.05 23.60 8.51
N GLU A 254 -16.87 23.20 7.25
CA GLU A 254 -17.90 22.60 6.41
C GLU A 254 -17.26 21.58 5.45
N ILE A 255 -17.85 20.39 5.37
CA ILE A 255 -17.55 19.37 4.37
C ILE A 255 -18.49 19.59 3.19
N ILE A 256 -17.94 19.76 2.00
CA ILE A 256 -18.67 19.93 0.75
C ILE A 256 -18.49 18.66 -0.07
N VAL A 257 -19.61 17.99 -0.38
CA VAL A 257 -19.62 16.69 -1.07
C VAL A 257 -19.73 16.89 -2.58
N GLU A 258 -18.60 17.12 -3.24
CA GLU A 258 -18.51 17.32 -4.69
C GLU A 258 -17.07 17.19 -5.19
N ASP A 259 -16.89 17.19 -6.51
CA ASP A 259 -15.57 17.39 -7.12
C ASP A 259 -14.97 18.73 -6.63
N CYS A 260 -13.81 18.65 -5.98
CA CYS A 260 -13.12 19.79 -5.40
C CYS A 260 -12.88 20.95 -6.40
N MET A 261 -12.74 20.65 -7.69
CA MET A 261 -12.54 21.66 -8.73
C MET A 261 -13.74 22.60 -8.89
N LEU A 262 -14.96 22.15 -8.57
CA LEU A 262 -16.14 23.01 -8.60
C LEU A 262 -16.04 24.14 -7.57
N THR A 263 -15.74 23.81 -6.31
CA THR A 263 -15.54 24.80 -5.25
C THR A 263 -14.28 25.62 -5.46
N VAL A 264 -13.16 25.02 -5.90
CA VAL A 264 -11.93 25.77 -6.21
C VAL A 264 -12.19 26.83 -7.30
N ASN A 265 -12.87 26.46 -8.39
CA ASN A 265 -13.22 27.41 -9.45
C ASN A 265 -14.15 28.53 -8.97
N LYS A 266 -15.09 28.22 -8.06
CA LYS A 266 -15.92 29.22 -7.41
C LYS A 266 -15.07 30.19 -6.58
N PHE A 267 -14.11 29.69 -5.80
CA PHE A 267 -13.20 30.53 -5.01
C PHE A 267 -12.32 31.43 -5.89
N ILE A 268 -11.84 30.92 -7.04
CA ILE A 268 -11.11 31.70 -8.03
C ILE A 268 -11.99 32.86 -8.54
N LYS A 269 -13.23 32.57 -8.96
CA LYS A 269 -14.18 33.57 -9.46
C LYS A 269 -14.50 34.64 -8.41
N ASP A 270 -14.68 34.22 -7.16
CA ASP A 270 -15.00 35.09 -6.03
C ASP A 270 -13.75 35.80 -5.48
N LYS A 271 -12.57 35.55 -6.06
CA LYS A 271 -11.26 36.06 -5.60
C LYS A 271 -10.98 35.74 -4.13
N LYS A 272 -11.53 34.63 -3.63
CA LYS A 272 -11.30 34.16 -2.27
C LYS A 272 -9.86 33.65 -2.16
N LYS A 273 -9.20 34.05 -1.08
CA LYS A 273 -7.83 33.63 -0.76
C LYS A 273 -7.79 32.95 0.61
N VAL A 274 -7.05 31.85 0.73
CA VAL A 274 -6.90 31.05 1.95
C VAL A 274 -5.45 30.95 2.38
N ASP A 275 -5.22 30.71 3.67
CA ASP A 275 -3.89 30.64 4.26
C ASP A 275 -3.19 29.31 3.97
N TYR A 276 -3.94 28.20 4.04
CA TYR A 276 -3.42 26.86 3.79
C TYR A 276 -4.32 26.09 2.85
N ILE A 277 -3.71 25.27 2.01
CA ILE A 277 -4.41 24.26 1.21
C ILE A 277 -3.70 22.93 1.44
N PHE A 278 -4.46 21.89 1.73
CA PHE A 278 -3.99 20.52 1.83
C PHE A 278 -4.44 19.73 0.62
N GLY A 279 -3.51 19.18 -0.14
CA GLY A 279 -3.75 18.13 -1.12
C GLY A 279 -3.70 16.78 -0.41
N ASP A 280 -4.87 16.21 -0.14
CA ASP A 280 -5.04 14.89 0.49
C ASP A 280 -5.86 14.00 -0.44
N LEU A 281 -5.41 13.97 -1.69
CA LEU A 281 -5.99 13.22 -2.82
C LEU A 281 -5.17 11.94 -3.05
N THR A 282 -5.32 11.36 -4.23
CA THR A 282 -4.55 10.21 -4.71
C THR A 282 -3.03 10.48 -4.75
N ASP A 283 -2.24 9.42 -4.61
CA ASP A 283 -0.78 9.45 -4.67
C ASP A 283 -0.23 10.08 -5.96
N ILE A 284 1.03 10.55 -5.89
CA ILE A 284 1.79 10.96 -7.08
C ILE A 284 1.93 9.74 -8.00
N PRO A 285 1.50 9.82 -9.28
CA PRO A 285 1.50 8.65 -10.15
C PRO A 285 2.92 8.13 -10.42
N ILE A 286 3.12 6.83 -10.26
CA ILE A 286 4.40 6.17 -10.54
C ILE A 286 4.50 5.95 -12.05
N SER A 287 5.44 6.64 -12.70
CA SER A 287 5.63 6.62 -14.15
C SER A 287 7.03 7.12 -14.51
N ASP A 288 7.57 6.67 -15.64
CA ASP A 288 8.83 7.14 -16.22
C ASP A 288 8.71 8.58 -16.79
N THR A 289 7.48 9.06 -16.97
CA THR A 289 7.17 10.37 -17.54
C THR A 289 5.97 11.01 -16.87
N ALA A 290 6.01 12.33 -16.67
CA ALA A 290 4.90 13.14 -16.14
C ALA A 290 3.81 13.39 -17.21
N CYS A 291 3.19 12.31 -17.71
CA CYS A 291 2.09 12.37 -18.68
C CYS A 291 0.97 11.41 -18.30
N GLY A 292 -0.23 11.67 -18.81
CA GLY A 292 -1.43 10.88 -18.55
C GLY A 292 -2.41 11.58 -17.61
N GLU A 293 -3.63 11.06 -17.54
CA GLU A 293 -4.78 11.71 -16.90
C GLU A 293 -4.51 12.07 -15.43
N LEU A 294 -3.83 11.20 -14.67
CA LEU A 294 -3.51 11.45 -13.26
C LEU A 294 -2.49 12.58 -13.08
N TRP A 295 -1.45 12.66 -13.92
CA TRP A 295 -0.47 13.74 -13.89
C TRP A 295 -1.11 15.07 -14.29
N GLU A 296 -1.91 15.08 -15.36
CA GLU A 296 -2.64 16.27 -15.81
C GLU A 296 -3.62 16.76 -14.74
N PHE A 297 -4.32 15.84 -14.07
CA PHE A 297 -5.21 16.16 -12.96
C PHE A 297 -4.44 16.79 -11.78
N MET A 298 -3.33 16.16 -11.34
CA MET A 298 -2.52 16.68 -10.24
C MET A 298 -1.94 18.07 -10.54
N ILE A 299 -1.40 18.28 -11.75
CA ILE A 299 -0.89 19.60 -12.17
C ILE A 299 -2.03 20.63 -12.20
N THR A 300 -3.20 20.26 -12.72
CA THR A 300 -4.38 21.15 -12.76
C THR A 300 -4.82 21.55 -11.35
N ILE A 301 -4.81 20.61 -10.41
CA ILE A 301 -5.12 20.86 -8.99
C ILE A 301 -4.10 21.82 -8.39
N LEU A 302 -2.80 21.57 -8.58
CA LEU A 302 -1.73 22.46 -8.10
C LEU A 302 -1.91 23.88 -8.65
N GLU A 303 -1.98 24.05 -9.96
CA GLU A 303 -2.14 25.38 -10.57
C GLU A 303 -3.39 26.11 -10.08
N SER A 304 -4.49 25.38 -9.86
CA SER A 304 -5.75 25.95 -9.40
C SER A 304 -5.73 26.29 -7.91
N ALA A 305 -5.08 25.47 -7.09
CA ALA A 305 -4.86 25.73 -5.68
C ALA A 305 -4.03 27.00 -5.46
N PHE A 306 -2.93 27.18 -6.21
CA PHE A 306 -2.11 28.39 -6.11
C PHE A 306 -2.87 29.67 -6.52
N LYS A 307 -3.90 29.57 -7.38
CA LYS A 307 -4.78 30.72 -7.70
C LYS A 307 -5.66 31.17 -6.53
N ILE A 308 -5.91 30.32 -5.53
CA ILE A 308 -6.68 30.66 -4.31
C ILE A 308 -5.80 30.74 -3.06
N LEU A 309 -4.50 30.51 -3.17
CA LEU A 309 -3.56 30.65 -2.07
C LEU A 309 -3.19 32.13 -1.84
N LYS A 310 -3.08 32.56 -0.58
CA LYS A 310 -2.53 33.86 -0.20
C LYS A 310 -1.02 33.93 -0.56
N PRO A 311 -0.44 35.13 -0.76
CA PRO A 311 0.99 35.27 -1.09
C PRO A 311 1.95 34.67 -0.06
N ASP A 312 1.56 34.63 1.22
CA ASP A 312 2.29 34.01 2.33
C ASP A 312 1.73 32.64 2.72
N GLY A 313 0.76 32.13 1.96
CA GLY A 313 0.13 30.84 2.20
C GLY A 313 1.00 29.66 1.79
N LYS A 314 0.58 28.47 2.24
CA LYS A 314 1.29 27.21 1.99
C LYS A 314 0.35 26.14 1.44
N PHE A 315 0.81 25.42 0.43
CA PHE A 315 0.21 24.20 -0.05
C PHE A 315 0.94 23.00 0.58
N MET A 316 0.21 22.13 1.25
CA MET A 316 0.73 20.97 1.98
C MET A 316 0.21 19.72 1.28
N THR A 317 1.04 18.73 1.01
CA THR A 317 0.58 17.47 0.40
C THR A 317 1.49 16.33 0.82
N HIS A 318 0.93 15.13 0.86
CA HIS A 318 1.74 13.93 0.83
C HIS A 318 2.26 13.72 -0.60
N GLY A 319 3.36 12.99 -0.73
CA GLY A 319 4.02 12.73 -2.01
C GLY A 319 3.87 11.27 -2.42
N ASN A 320 4.91 10.50 -2.14
CA ASN A 320 4.95 9.05 -2.39
C ASN A 320 5.93 8.41 -1.37
N GLY A 321 6.05 7.09 -1.39
CA GLY A 321 7.06 6.38 -0.61
C GLY A 321 8.47 6.83 -0.99
N ALA A 322 9.35 6.91 0.00
CA ALA A 322 10.74 7.31 -0.17
C ALA A 322 11.55 6.32 -1.04
N THR A 323 10.98 5.14 -1.29
CA THR A 323 11.45 4.09 -2.19
C THR A 323 11.15 4.36 -3.66
N SER A 324 10.37 5.40 -3.98
CA SER A 324 9.99 5.80 -5.35
C SER A 324 10.64 7.15 -5.75
N PRO A 325 11.98 7.27 -5.77
CA PRO A 325 12.67 8.54 -5.98
C PRO A 325 12.40 9.17 -7.35
N GLU A 326 12.27 8.36 -8.40
CA GLU A 326 12.04 8.85 -9.76
C GLU A 326 10.69 9.58 -9.88
N SER A 327 9.63 9.06 -9.26
CA SER A 327 8.31 9.71 -9.24
C SER A 327 8.32 11.01 -8.43
N LEU A 328 9.06 11.03 -7.31
CA LEU A 328 9.26 12.24 -6.50
C LEU A 328 10.06 13.31 -7.27
N GLU A 329 11.10 12.93 -8.00
CA GLU A 329 11.89 13.83 -8.84
C GLU A 329 11.05 14.42 -9.99
N LEU A 330 10.21 13.62 -10.64
CA LEU A 330 9.27 14.11 -11.66
C LEU A 330 8.29 15.12 -11.08
N TYR A 331 7.74 14.86 -9.89
CA TYR A 331 6.86 15.81 -9.21
C TYR A 331 7.57 17.13 -8.93
N GLU A 332 8.81 17.09 -8.45
CA GLU A 332 9.63 18.28 -8.20
C GLU A 332 9.93 19.07 -9.48
N GLN A 333 10.11 18.39 -10.62
CA GLN A 333 10.27 19.02 -11.93
C GLN A 333 8.98 19.73 -12.37
N GLU A 334 7.80 19.16 -12.12
CA GLU A 334 6.53 19.84 -12.41
C GLU A 334 6.31 21.06 -11.50
N LEU A 335 6.68 20.97 -10.21
CA LEU A 335 6.64 22.13 -9.30
C LEU A 335 7.50 23.29 -9.82
N ALA A 336 8.69 22.98 -10.38
CA ALA A 336 9.58 24.00 -10.94
C ALA A 336 9.01 24.73 -12.17
N LYS A 337 7.98 24.19 -12.82
CA LYS A 337 7.31 24.81 -13.98
C LYS A 337 6.15 25.73 -13.58
N LEU A 338 5.71 25.68 -12.32
CA LEU A 338 4.58 26.49 -11.85
C LEU A 338 4.87 27.99 -11.99
N THR A 339 3.83 28.74 -12.34
CA THR A 339 3.86 30.20 -12.44
C THR A 339 2.72 30.79 -11.62
N PRO A 340 2.99 31.67 -10.63
CA PRO A 340 4.30 32.18 -10.20
C PRO A 340 5.25 31.09 -9.64
N PRO A 341 6.58 31.33 -9.65
CA PRO A 341 7.55 30.39 -9.12
C PRO A 341 7.29 30.02 -7.66
N VAL A 342 7.59 28.77 -7.32
CA VAL A 342 7.40 28.20 -5.99
C VAL A 342 8.69 27.62 -5.44
N LYS A 343 8.76 27.52 -4.12
CA LYS A 343 9.77 26.75 -3.39
C LYS A 343 9.08 25.70 -2.55
N PHE A 344 9.77 24.59 -2.29
CA PHE A 344 9.24 23.52 -1.46
C PHE A 344 10.26 23.04 -0.42
N GLY A 345 9.74 22.56 0.70
CA GLY A 345 10.46 21.76 1.69
C GLY A 345 9.88 20.36 1.77
N LYS A 346 10.70 19.39 2.18
CA LYS A 346 10.31 18.00 2.36
C LYS A 346 10.36 17.59 3.83
N SER A 347 9.41 16.76 4.24
CA SER A 347 9.47 15.98 5.47
C SER A 347 9.33 14.51 5.17
N LYS A 348 9.84 13.66 6.06
CA LYS A 348 9.76 12.20 5.95
C LYS A 348 9.23 11.63 7.25
N ALA A 349 8.34 10.66 7.16
CA ALA A 349 7.90 9.88 8.32
C ALA A 349 7.65 8.42 7.92
N PHE A 350 7.97 7.50 8.82
CA PHE A 350 7.54 6.11 8.69
C PHE A 350 6.07 6.02 9.07
N VAL A 351 5.21 5.64 8.12
CA VAL A 351 3.77 5.48 8.33
C VAL A 351 3.50 4.02 8.67
N PRO A 352 3.03 3.69 9.88
CA PRO A 352 2.89 2.31 10.35
C PRO A 352 2.11 1.42 9.39
N SER A 353 0.97 1.87 8.88
CA SER A 353 0.17 1.05 7.97
C SER A 353 0.72 0.97 6.55
N PHE A 354 1.61 1.87 6.13
CA PHE A 354 2.23 1.79 4.80
C PHE A 354 3.45 0.87 4.81
N LEU A 355 3.97 0.56 6.00
CA LEU A 355 5.19 -0.23 6.21
C LEU A 355 6.41 0.35 5.48
N GLU A 356 6.42 1.66 5.26
CA GLU A 356 7.53 2.40 4.64
C GLU A 356 7.59 3.87 5.04
N ASP A 357 8.71 4.51 4.72
CA ASP A 357 8.89 5.95 4.86
C ASP A 357 8.13 6.67 3.74
N TRP A 358 7.29 7.64 4.10
CA TRP A 358 6.56 8.49 3.16
C TRP A 358 7.12 9.91 3.12
N ILE A 359 7.12 10.54 1.95
CA ILE A 359 7.56 11.92 1.75
C ILE A 359 6.37 12.86 1.74
N PHE A 360 6.52 14.02 2.39
CA PHE A 360 5.52 15.09 2.44
C PHE A 360 6.13 16.40 1.97
N TYR A 361 5.37 17.19 1.22
CA TYR A 361 5.79 18.46 0.67
C TYR A 361 5.06 19.62 1.34
N GLN A 362 5.82 20.66 1.66
CA GLN A 362 5.32 21.99 1.99
C GLN A 362 5.79 22.95 0.92
N ILE A 363 4.85 23.52 0.16
CA ILE A 363 5.11 24.33 -1.03
C ILE A 363 4.58 25.75 -0.77
N ALA A 364 5.37 26.75 -1.11
CA ALA A 364 5.00 28.16 -0.97
C ALA A 364 5.49 28.95 -2.18
N PHE A 365 4.90 30.13 -2.41
CA PHE A 365 5.44 31.06 -3.40
C PHE A 365 6.91 31.37 -3.10
N GLU A 366 7.73 31.40 -4.14
CA GLU A 366 9.06 31.95 -4.04
C GLU A 366 8.94 33.46 -3.81
N LYS A 367 9.57 33.96 -2.74
CA LYS A 367 9.59 35.41 -2.53
C LYS A 367 10.49 36.02 -3.61
N PRO A 368 10.11 37.17 -4.20
CA PRO A 368 11.04 37.92 -5.04
C PRO A 368 12.31 38.14 -4.23
N ASP A 369 13.46 37.84 -4.83
CA ASP A 369 14.76 38.15 -4.25
C ASP A 369 14.89 39.69 -4.23
N ASN A 370 14.37 40.32 -3.18
CA ASN A 370 14.57 41.72 -2.90
C ASN A 370 15.99 41.87 -2.37
N GLY A 371 16.99 41.71 -3.26
CA GLY A 371 18.40 41.67 -2.91
C GLY A 371 18.77 42.67 -1.81
N ASP A 372 18.83 42.16 -0.58
CA ASP A 372 19.39 42.88 0.54
C ASP A 372 20.85 42.44 0.61
N ALA A 373 21.70 43.44 0.40
CA ALA A 373 23.14 43.45 0.19
C ALA A 373 23.98 42.75 1.27
#